data_AF-X1EJI6-F1
#
_entry.id   AF-X1EJI6-F1
#
_cell.length_a   1.000
_cell.length_b   1.000
_cell.length_c   1.000
_cell.angle_alpha   90.00
_cell.angle_beta   90.00
_cell.angle_gamma   90.00
#
_symmetry.space_group_name_H-M   'P 1'
#
loop_
_entity.id
_entity.type
_entity.pdbx_description
1 polymer ?
#
loop_
_entity_poly.entity_id
_entity_poly.type
_entity_poly.pdbx_seq_one_letter_code
_entity_poly.pdbx_strand_id
1 'polypeptide(L)'
;RLDTLHAIYEDEQLRNDTFTWQILPSDKNTATLFRTHKYDLNLPETYDFTMELRKVMDEYEPERFLVGEVDGTVEQLKKYYGPKNNGLHMLFLFEFTSTPYNPHKYADIINRIEKNLPFPYTPTYVFGNHDRMRFISILNENVQKAKLAATMQLTLRGVPFIYYGEEIGMPNTKFKLKTSQDPIGRKFSWIHISQIKRLGFSLTRDGCRTPM
;
A
#
# COMPACT_ATOMS: atom_id res chain seq x y z
N ARG A 1 -4.28 -6.98 -10.89
CA ARG A 1 -3.94 -5.90 -9.93
C ARG A 1 -4.32 -4.58 -10.56
N LEU A 2 -5.14 -3.77 -9.86
CA LEU A 2 -5.60 -2.46 -10.31
C LEU A 2 -4.76 -1.39 -9.60
N ASP A 3 -3.97 -0.64 -10.36
CA ASP A 3 -3.06 0.41 -9.87
C ASP A 3 -3.87 1.66 -9.49
N THR A 4 -3.55 2.25 -8.33
CA THR A 4 -4.12 3.53 -7.86
C THR A 4 -5.63 3.71 -8.12
N LEU A 5 -6.43 2.66 -7.85
CA LEU A 5 -7.83 2.60 -8.28
C LEU A 5 -8.68 3.74 -7.69
N HIS A 6 -8.27 4.24 -6.53
CA HIS A 6 -8.94 5.32 -5.83
C HIS A 6 -8.91 6.68 -6.53
N ALA A 7 -8.10 6.83 -7.60
CA ALA A 7 -7.90 8.08 -8.32
C ALA A 7 -8.51 8.10 -9.73
N ILE A 8 -9.42 7.16 -10.06
CA ILE A 8 -9.95 7.02 -11.43
C ILE A 8 -11.08 7.99 -11.78
N TYR A 9 -11.66 8.67 -10.78
CA TYR A 9 -12.70 9.68 -10.96
C TYR A 9 -12.29 10.96 -10.26
N GLU A 10 -12.56 12.09 -10.90
CA GLU A 10 -12.39 13.43 -10.38
C GLU A 10 -13.73 14.15 -10.22
N ASP A 11 -13.77 15.13 -9.32
CA ASP A 11 -14.93 15.99 -9.12
C ASP A 11 -15.27 16.78 -10.39
N GLU A 12 -16.50 16.64 -10.89
CA GLU A 12 -16.97 17.30 -12.10
C GLU A 12 -16.86 18.83 -12.04
N GLN A 13 -16.97 19.40 -10.84
CA GLN A 13 -16.87 20.84 -10.61
C GLN A 13 -15.42 21.33 -10.46
N LEU A 14 -14.44 20.43 -10.49
CA LEU A 14 -13.01 20.71 -10.31
C LEU A 14 -12.75 21.57 -9.06
N ARG A 15 -13.43 21.26 -7.95
CA ARG A 15 -13.32 22.02 -6.70
C ARG A 15 -11.93 21.87 -6.09
N ASN A 16 -11.48 22.93 -5.43
CA ASN A 16 -10.21 22.93 -4.73
C ASN A 16 -10.27 22.13 -3.44
N ASP A 17 -9.28 21.27 -3.22
CA ASP A 17 -9.04 20.65 -1.92
C ASP A 17 -8.63 21.67 -0.85
N THR A 18 -8.83 21.27 0.40
CA THR A 18 -8.38 22.06 1.54
C THR A 18 -6.90 21.81 1.84
N PHE A 19 -6.22 22.87 2.28
CA PHE A 19 -4.84 22.79 2.73
C PHE A 19 -4.70 21.95 4.01
N THR A 20 -3.62 21.19 4.09
CA THR A 20 -3.16 20.50 5.32
C THR A 20 -1.65 20.63 5.46
N TRP A 21 -1.13 20.47 6.67
CA TRP A 21 0.32 20.42 6.91
C TRP A 21 0.94 19.04 6.62
N GLN A 22 0.13 18.05 6.22
CA GLN A 22 0.60 16.71 5.91
C GLN A 22 1.25 16.65 4.52
N ILE A 23 2.55 16.32 4.50
CA ILE A 23 3.36 16.23 3.28
C ILE A 23 3.45 14.79 2.77
N LEU A 24 3.63 13.84 3.69
CA LEU A 24 3.84 12.44 3.36
C LEU A 24 2.52 11.66 3.45
N PRO A 25 2.34 10.63 2.61
CA PRO A 25 1.19 9.75 2.71
C PRO A 25 1.18 9.01 4.06
N SER A 26 0.00 8.65 4.53
CA SER A 26 -0.21 7.91 5.78
C SER A 26 -1.38 6.94 5.64
N ASP A 27 -1.34 5.81 6.34
CA ASP A 27 -2.45 4.85 6.35
C ASP A 27 -3.68 5.35 7.17
N LYS A 28 -3.63 6.58 7.71
CA LYS A 28 -4.69 7.19 8.54
C LYS A 28 -5.66 8.08 7.77
N ASN A 29 -5.27 8.56 6.60
CA ASN A 29 -6.08 9.44 5.75
C ASN A 29 -5.47 9.48 4.34
N THR A 30 -6.15 10.11 3.40
CA THR A 30 -5.69 10.29 2.01
C THR A 30 -4.81 11.53 1.83
N ALA A 31 -4.52 12.26 2.90
CA ALA A 31 -3.91 13.57 2.80
C ALA A 31 -2.40 13.45 2.49
N THR A 32 -1.94 14.18 1.49
CA THR A 32 -0.53 14.20 1.07
C THR A 32 -0.25 15.50 0.33
N LEU A 33 1.02 15.87 0.19
CA LEU A 33 1.45 17.05 -0.59
C LEU A 33 0.66 18.33 -0.26
N PHE A 34 0.35 18.54 1.02
CA PHE A 34 -0.41 19.67 1.56
C PHE A 34 -1.90 19.74 1.16
N ARG A 35 -2.49 18.64 0.69
CA ARG A 35 -3.91 18.57 0.30
C ARG A 35 -4.63 17.43 1.01
N THR A 36 -5.93 17.62 1.22
CA THR A 36 -6.79 16.61 1.86
C THR A 36 -7.28 15.53 0.90
N HIS A 37 -7.20 15.77 -0.41
CA HIS A 37 -7.61 14.84 -1.45
C HIS A 37 -9.04 14.34 -1.29
N LYS A 38 -9.97 15.29 -1.19
CA LYS A 38 -11.41 15.03 -1.01
C LYS A 38 -12.13 14.96 -2.35
N TYR A 39 -11.67 15.72 -3.35
CA TYR A 39 -12.35 15.90 -4.63
C TYR A 39 -11.69 15.12 -5.78
N ASP A 40 -10.57 14.45 -5.52
CA ASP A 40 -9.79 13.73 -6.52
C ASP A 40 -9.54 12.26 -6.16
N LEU A 41 -9.78 11.85 -4.91
CA LEU A 41 -9.60 10.47 -4.45
C LEU A 41 -10.86 9.93 -3.77
N ASN A 42 -11.08 8.62 -3.93
CA ASN A 42 -12.10 7.85 -3.19
C ASN A 42 -13.55 8.36 -3.37
N LEU A 43 -13.87 8.93 -4.54
CA LEU A 43 -15.20 9.40 -4.89
C LEU A 43 -16.22 8.24 -4.98
N PRO A 44 -17.53 8.50 -4.74
CA PRO A 44 -18.57 7.48 -4.77
C PRO A 44 -18.56 6.60 -6.03
N GLU A 45 -18.37 7.22 -7.19
CA GLU A 45 -18.33 6.63 -8.52
C GLU A 45 -17.25 5.54 -8.61
N THR A 46 -16.14 5.71 -7.92
CA THR A 46 -15.07 4.71 -7.85
C THR A 46 -15.55 3.39 -7.22
N TYR A 47 -16.39 3.44 -6.18
CA TYR A 47 -16.91 2.23 -5.56
C TYR A 47 -17.92 1.53 -6.46
N ASP A 48 -18.78 2.30 -7.14
CA ASP A 48 -19.74 1.78 -8.10
C ASP A 48 -19.04 1.06 -9.25
N PHE A 49 -17.98 1.68 -9.80
CA PHE A 49 -17.13 1.07 -10.80
C PHE A 49 -16.54 -0.27 -10.36
N THR A 50 -16.17 -0.44 -9.08
CA THR A 50 -15.64 -1.73 -8.62
C THR A 50 -16.64 -2.87 -8.70
N MET A 51 -17.93 -2.57 -8.51
CA MET A 51 -19.02 -3.54 -8.63
C MET A 51 -19.35 -3.82 -10.09
N GLU A 52 -19.28 -2.81 -10.96
CA GLU A 52 -19.42 -2.99 -12.40
C GLU A 52 -18.28 -3.86 -12.96
N LEU A 53 -17.04 -3.54 -12.60
CA LEU A 53 -15.87 -4.31 -12.99
C LEU A 53 -15.99 -5.75 -12.48
N ARG A 54 -16.45 -5.97 -11.24
CA ARG A 54 -16.67 -7.32 -10.71
C ARG A 54 -17.63 -8.13 -11.59
N LYS A 55 -18.76 -7.56 -12.00
CA LYS A 55 -19.71 -8.23 -12.90
C LYS A 55 -19.06 -8.65 -14.21
N VAL A 56 -18.24 -7.77 -14.81
CA VAL A 56 -17.49 -8.08 -16.03
C VAL A 56 -16.52 -9.25 -15.80
N MET A 57 -15.82 -9.28 -14.66
CA MET A 57 -14.92 -10.39 -14.35
C MET A 57 -15.66 -11.72 -14.13
N ASP A 58 -16.87 -11.68 -13.58
CA ASP A 58 -17.71 -12.86 -13.34
C ASP A 58 -18.22 -13.50 -14.65
N GLU A 59 -18.10 -12.81 -15.80
CA GLU A 59 -18.41 -13.37 -17.14
C GLU A 59 -17.33 -14.33 -17.67
N TYR A 60 -16.14 -14.38 -17.05
CA TYR A 60 -15.00 -15.16 -17.54
C TYR A 60 -14.86 -16.50 -16.84
N GLU A 61 -14.58 -17.53 -17.64
CA GLU A 61 -14.20 -18.87 -17.17
C GLU A 61 -12.75 -19.21 -17.62
N PRO A 62 -11.86 -19.70 -16.73
CA PRO A 62 -12.07 -19.85 -15.29
C PRO A 62 -12.08 -18.49 -14.58
N GLU A 63 -12.59 -18.50 -13.34
CA GLU A 63 -12.72 -17.31 -12.47
C GLU A 63 -11.48 -16.42 -12.50
N ARG A 64 -11.72 -15.11 -12.52
CA ARG A 64 -10.68 -14.08 -12.51
C ARG A 64 -10.73 -13.30 -11.22
N PHE A 65 -9.56 -13.05 -10.64
CA PHE A 65 -9.49 -12.31 -9.38
C PHE A 65 -9.13 -10.83 -9.60
N LEU A 66 -9.65 -9.98 -8.72
CA LEU A 66 -9.34 -8.55 -8.66
C LEU A 66 -8.67 -8.22 -7.34
N VAL A 67 -7.49 -7.60 -7.42
CA VAL A 67 -6.82 -6.99 -6.26
C VAL A 67 -6.55 -5.52 -6.56
N GLY A 68 -7.03 -4.63 -5.69
CA GLY A 68 -6.87 -3.19 -5.84
C GLY A 68 -5.73 -2.62 -5.00
N GLU A 69 -5.07 -1.59 -5.54
CA GLU A 69 -4.20 -0.70 -4.79
C GLU A 69 -4.93 0.61 -4.49
N VAL A 70 -5.13 0.88 -3.21
CA VAL A 70 -5.87 2.03 -2.72
C VAL A 70 -5.19 2.60 -1.48
N ASP A 71 -5.05 3.92 -1.44
CA ASP A 71 -4.67 4.63 -0.23
C ASP A 71 -5.90 5.00 0.60
N GLY A 72 -5.81 4.77 1.92
CA GLY A 72 -6.87 5.11 2.87
C GLY A 72 -6.83 4.24 4.12
N THR A 73 -7.77 4.50 5.03
CA THR A 73 -7.95 3.65 6.23
C THR A 73 -8.64 2.35 5.86
N VAL A 74 -8.50 1.32 6.71
CA VAL A 74 -9.17 0.02 6.50
C VAL A 74 -10.70 0.19 6.34
N GLU A 75 -11.30 1.15 7.04
CA GLU A 75 -12.72 1.50 6.93
C GLU A 75 -13.08 2.07 5.54
N GLN A 76 -12.21 2.90 4.95
CA GLN A 76 -12.38 3.39 3.59
C GLN A 76 -12.19 2.26 2.58
N LEU A 77 -11.13 1.45 2.75
CA LEU A 77 -10.85 0.31 1.88
C LEU A 77 -12.00 -0.69 1.87
N LYS A 78 -12.68 -0.92 3.00
CA LYS A 78 -13.84 -1.82 3.09
C LYS A 78 -14.90 -1.53 2.02
N LYS A 79 -15.10 -0.26 1.64
CA LYS A 79 -16.10 0.14 0.65
C LYS A 79 -15.83 -0.45 -0.74
N TYR A 80 -14.57 -0.67 -1.10
CA TYR A 80 -14.17 -1.26 -2.38
C TYR A 80 -14.49 -2.75 -2.52
N TYR A 81 -14.71 -3.47 -1.40
CA TYR A 81 -15.24 -4.83 -1.46
C TYR A 81 -16.73 -4.86 -1.85
N GLY A 82 -17.41 -3.71 -1.80
CA GLY A 82 -18.86 -3.62 -2.00
C GLY A 82 -19.66 -4.07 -0.78
N PRO A 83 -20.93 -3.61 -0.67
CA PRO A 83 -21.77 -3.88 0.49
C PRO A 83 -22.10 -5.36 0.69
N LYS A 84 -22.03 -6.17 -0.37
CA LYS A 84 -22.28 -7.62 -0.34
C LYS A 84 -21.06 -8.45 -0.71
N ASN A 85 -19.85 -7.89 -0.56
CA ASN A 85 -18.61 -8.51 -1.04
C ASN A 85 -18.63 -8.77 -2.56
N ASN A 86 -19.27 -7.87 -3.30
CA ASN A 86 -19.56 -7.94 -4.74
C ASN A 86 -18.78 -6.87 -5.55
N GLY A 87 -17.77 -6.25 -4.96
CA GLY A 87 -16.79 -5.41 -5.63
C GLY A 87 -15.47 -6.17 -5.80
N LEU A 88 -14.35 -5.54 -5.43
CA LEU A 88 -13.04 -6.17 -5.49
C LEU A 88 -12.97 -7.42 -4.61
N HIS A 89 -12.19 -8.41 -5.04
CA HIS A 89 -11.97 -9.62 -4.25
C HIS A 89 -11.05 -9.36 -3.07
N MET A 90 -10.03 -8.51 -3.27
CA MET A 90 -9.01 -8.16 -2.30
C MET A 90 -8.50 -6.73 -2.52
N LEU A 91 -7.89 -6.17 -1.49
CA LEU A 91 -7.14 -4.91 -1.54
C LEU A 91 -5.77 -5.12 -0.90
N PHE A 92 -4.75 -4.43 -1.40
CA PHE A 92 -3.48 -4.36 -0.70
C PHE A 92 -3.61 -3.55 0.59
N LEU A 93 -3.17 -4.14 1.71
CA LEU A 93 -3.10 -3.46 3.00
C LEU A 93 -1.64 -3.12 3.32
N PHE A 94 -1.25 -1.87 3.08
CA PHE A 94 0.16 -1.45 3.11
C PHE A 94 0.68 -0.98 4.47
N GLU A 95 -0.14 -0.93 5.52
CA GLU A 95 0.26 -0.33 6.80
C GLU A 95 1.47 -1.01 7.44
N PHE A 96 1.70 -2.30 7.19
CA PHE A 96 2.91 -2.99 7.63
C PHE A 96 4.19 -2.48 6.94
N THR A 97 4.09 -2.02 5.68
CA THR A 97 5.24 -1.52 4.90
C THR A 97 5.79 -0.20 5.43
N SER A 98 5.00 0.55 6.20
CA SER A 98 5.31 1.86 6.75
C SER A 98 5.53 1.82 8.27
N THR A 99 5.05 0.77 8.96
CA THR A 99 5.09 0.67 10.42
C THR A 99 6.41 0.06 10.92
N PRO A 100 7.21 0.80 11.72
CA PRO A 100 8.40 0.24 12.36
C PRO A 100 8.07 -0.96 13.24
N TYR A 101 8.96 -1.93 13.31
CA TYR A 101 8.76 -3.15 14.10
C TYR A 101 8.44 -2.83 15.56
N ASN A 102 7.21 -3.12 15.96
CA ASN A 102 6.73 -3.09 17.33
C ASN A 102 5.60 -4.12 17.46
N PRO A 103 5.75 -5.15 18.31
CA PRO A 103 4.75 -6.21 18.43
C PRO A 103 3.35 -5.71 18.77
N HIS A 104 3.22 -4.71 19.65
CA HIS A 104 1.93 -4.13 20.01
C HIS A 104 1.27 -3.43 18.82
N LYS A 105 2.04 -2.63 18.06
CA LYS A 105 1.50 -1.98 16.85
C LYS A 105 1.05 -2.99 15.80
N TYR A 106 1.80 -4.09 15.63
CA TYR A 106 1.42 -5.13 14.67
C TYR A 106 0.15 -5.85 15.11
N ALA A 107 0.03 -6.16 16.41
CA ALA A 107 -1.21 -6.71 16.97
C ALA A 107 -2.40 -5.75 16.77
N ASP A 108 -2.21 -4.44 16.97
CA ASP A 108 -3.25 -3.42 16.75
C ASP A 108 -3.69 -3.36 15.28
N ILE A 109 -2.74 -3.45 14.34
CA ILE A 109 -3.04 -3.52 12.90
C ILE A 109 -3.88 -4.76 12.59
N ILE A 110 -3.45 -5.94 13.07
CA ILE A 110 -4.17 -7.20 12.86
C ILE A 110 -5.59 -7.11 13.44
N ASN A 111 -5.74 -6.64 14.67
CA ASN A 111 -7.04 -6.49 15.32
C ASN A 111 -7.96 -5.54 14.55
N ARG A 112 -7.43 -4.44 14.01
CA ARG A 112 -8.20 -3.49 13.19
C ARG A 112 -8.61 -4.11 11.84
N ILE A 113 -7.73 -4.88 11.21
CA ILE A 113 -8.04 -5.61 9.98
C ILE A 113 -9.14 -6.63 10.23
N GLU A 114 -9.00 -7.48 11.25
CA GLU A 114 -9.99 -8.51 11.59
C GLU A 114 -11.36 -7.92 11.95
N LYS A 115 -11.37 -6.82 12.71
CA LYS A 115 -12.61 -6.11 13.07
C LYS A 115 -13.34 -5.54 11.85
N ASN A 116 -12.60 -4.95 10.91
CA ASN A 116 -13.20 -4.24 9.78
C ASN A 116 -13.50 -5.16 8.59
N LEU A 117 -12.68 -6.18 8.38
CA LEU A 117 -12.75 -7.15 7.29
C LEU A 117 -13.00 -8.58 7.80
N PRO A 118 -14.06 -8.84 8.59
CA PRO A 118 -14.43 -10.20 8.98
C PRO A 118 -14.89 -11.00 7.74
N PHE A 119 -15.10 -12.30 7.88
CA PHE A 119 -15.75 -13.08 6.83
C PHE A 119 -17.05 -12.40 6.34
N PRO A 120 -17.32 -12.30 5.03
CA PRO A 120 -16.65 -12.97 3.90
C PRO A 120 -15.44 -12.22 3.30
N TYR A 121 -15.01 -11.10 3.88
CA TYR A 121 -13.87 -10.34 3.37
C TYR A 121 -12.54 -11.09 3.59
N THR A 122 -11.68 -11.06 2.58
CA THR A 122 -10.34 -11.70 2.64
C THR A 122 -9.27 -10.62 2.69
N PRO A 123 -8.65 -10.37 3.86
CA PRO A 123 -7.58 -9.37 3.97
C PRO A 123 -6.30 -9.88 3.29
N THR A 124 -5.41 -8.94 2.99
CA THR A 124 -4.08 -9.24 2.46
C THR A 124 -3.00 -8.78 3.43
N TYR A 125 -1.88 -9.48 3.44
CA TYR A 125 -0.71 -9.08 4.23
C TYR A 125 0.45 -8.79 3.30
N VAL A 126 0.84 -7.52 3.22
CA VAL A 126 1.89 -7.01 2.34
C VAL A 126 2.97 -6.34 3.18
N PHE A 127 4.18 -6.91 3.18
CA PHE A 127 5.32 -6.35 3.93
C PHE A 127 6.30 -5.60 3.02
N GLY A 128 6.37 -5.98 1.75
CA GLY A 128 7.18 -5.35 0.74
C GLY A 128 6.46 -5.26 -0.59
N ASN A 129 6.89 -4.32 -1.41
CA ASN A 129 6.47 -4.16 -2.78
C ASN A 129 7.55 -3.38 -3.54
N HIS A 130 7.25 -3.01 -4.78
CA HIS A 130 8.13 -2.26 -5.67
C HIS A 130 8.16 -0.75 -5.40
N ASP A 131 7.44 -0.22 -4.42
CA ASP A 131 7.41 1.22 -4.09
C ASP A 131 7.97 1.55 -2.71
N ARG A 132 8.06 0.55 -1.83
CA ARG A 132 8.49 0.70 -0.43
C ARG A 132 9.86 0.06 -0.21
N MET A 133 10.55 0.51 0.85
CA MET A 133 11.82 -0.10 1.25
C MET A 133 11.62 -1.59 1.54
N ARG A 134 12.63 -2.40 1.25
CA ARG A 134 12.59 -3.84 1.57
C ARG A 134 12.36 -4.04 3.07
N PHE A 135 11.43 -4.92 3.42
CA PHE A 135 10.96 -5.08 4.80
C PHE A 135 12.10 -5.43 5.78
N ILE A 136 13.05 -6.28 5.37
CA ILE A 136 14.20 -6.63 6.22
C ILE A 136 15.03 -5.42 6.64
N SER A 137 15.11 -4.35 5.82
CA SER A 137 15.80 -3.11 6.20
C SER A 137 15.00 -2.27 7.21
N ILE A 138 13.67 -2.37 7.22
CA ILE A 138 12.84 -1.81 8.31
C ILE A 138 13.13 -2.54 9.63
N LEU A 139 13.46 -3.83 9.55
CA LEU A 139 13.84 -4.66 10.69
C LEU A 139 15.32 -4.49 11.12
N ASN A 140 16.07 -3.58 10.52
CA ASN A 140 17.53 -3.44 10.67
C ASN A 140 18.28 -4.74 10.37
N GLU A 141 17.91 -5.40 9.28
CA GLU A 141 18.55 -6.61 8.77
C GLU A 141 18.51 -7.80 9.77
N ASN A 142 17.59 -7.76 10.74
CA ASN A 142 17.46 -8.80 11.75
C ASN A 142 16.71 -10.02 11.20
N VAL A 143 17.46 -11.07 10.87
CA VAL A 143 16.95 -12.32 10.30
C VAL A 143 15.93 -13.02 11.21
N GLN A 144 16.09 -12.96 12.53
CA GLN A 144 15.15 -13.61 13.45
C GLN A 144 13.78 -12.92 13.43
N LYS A 145 13.77 -11.58 13.41
CA LYS A 145 12.54 -10.80 13.23
C LYS A 145 11.92 -11.04 11.85
N ALA A 146 12.74 -11.16 10.80
CA ALA A 146 12.25 -11.44 9.45
C ALA A 146 11.57 -12.81 9.37
N LYS A 147 12.17 -13.85 9.95
CA LYS A 147 11.56 -15.18 10.06
C LYS A 147 10.25 -15.15 10.85
N LEU A 148 10.22 -14.45 11.99
CA LEU A 148 9.00 -14.30 12.77
C LEU A 148 7.89 -13.59 11.99
N ALA A 149 8.24 -12.53 11.26
CA ALA A 149 7.30 -11.82 10.40
C ALA A 149 6.79 -12.71 9.27
N ALA A 150 7.65 -13.48 8.60
CA ALA A 150 7.25 -14.43 7.57
C ALA A 150 6.29 -15.50 8.11
N THR A 151 6.59 -16.06 9.30
CA THR A 151 5.67 -16.98 9.99
C THR A 151 4.32 -16.31 10.23
N MET A 152 4.30 -15.08 10.74
CA MET A 152 3.07 -14.33 10.94
C MET A 152 2.29 -14.16 9.62
N GLN A 153 2.94 -13.65 8.57
CA GLN A 153 2.31 -13.42 7.26
C GLN A 153 1.70 -14.69 6.66
N LEU A 154 2.38 -15.84 6.82
CA LEU A 154 1.96 -17.13 6.26
C LEU A 154 0.92 -17.87 7.10
N THR A 155 0.67 -17.44 8.35
CA THR A 155 -0.26 -18.12 9.28
C THR A 155 -1.49 -17.30 9.62
N LEU A 156 -1.48 -15.98 9.36
CA LEU A 156 -2.64 -15.12 9.55
C LEU A 156 -3.75 -15.45 8.55
N ARG A 157 -5.00 -15.19 8.94
CA ARG A 157 -6.17 -15.37 8.07
C ARG A 157 -6.14 -14.35 6.94
N GLY A 158 -5.94 -14.81 5.71
CA GLY A 158 -5.93 -13.94 4.54
C GLY A 158 -4.99 -14.45 3.47
N VAL A 159 -4.60 -13.58 2.56
CA VAL A 159 -3.65 -13.91 1.49
C VAL A 159 -2.32 -13.17 1.70
N PRO A 160 -1.19 -13.89 1.83
CA PRO A 160 0.12 -13.28 1.88
C PRO A 160 0.55 -12.81 0.49
N PHE A 161 1.07 -11.59 0.39
CA PHE A 161 1.79 -11.11 -0.79
C PHE A 161 3.27 -10.96 -0.44
N ILE A 162 4.10 -11.81 -1.06
CA ILE A 162 5.55 -11.84 -0.86
C ILE A 162 6.20 -11.19 -2.07
N TYR A 163 6.99 -10.15 -1.83
CA TYR A 163 7.74 -9.48 -2.87
C TYR A 163 9.09 -10.18 -3.10
N TYR A 164 9.54 -10.27 -4.35
CA TYR A 164 10.77 -11.02 -4.65
C TYR A 164 11.96 -10.51 -3.84
N GLY A 165 12.78 -11.44 -3.37
CA GLY A 165 13.88 -11.15 -2.48
C GLY A 165 13.51 -11.12 -0.99
N GLU A 166 12.23 -11.05 -0.61
CA GLU A 166 11.84 -11.15 0.81
C GLU A 166 12.13 -12.55 1.36
N GLU A 167 11.91 -13.59 0.56
CA GLU A 167 12.15 -14.99 0.88
C GLU A 167 13.63 -15.32 1.16
N ILE A 168 14.56 -14.54 0.60
CA ILE A 168 16.00 -14.64 0.87
C ILE A 168 16.52 -13.55 1.81
N GLY A 169 15.66 -12.66 2.30
CA GLY A 169 16.05 -11.56 3.16
C GLY A 169 16.90 -10.49 2.47
N MET A 170 16.63 -10.20 1.20
CA MET A 170 17.38 -9.22 0.41
C MET A 170 17.25 -7.81 1.03
N PRO A 171 18.36 -7.13 1.37
CA PRO A 171 18.31 -5.80 1.97
C PRO A 171 18.08 -4.72 0.92
N ASN A 172 17.54 -3.58 1.35
CA ASN A 172 17.33 -2.45 0.47
C ASN A 172 18.67 -1.87 0.00
N THR A 173 18.86 -1.74 -1.31
CA THR A 173 20.13 -1.24 -1.85
C THR A 173 20.29 0.26 -1.57
N LYS A 174 21.48 0.68 -1.15
CA LYS A 174 21.81 2.09 -0.94
C LYS A 174 22.04 2.77 -2.28
N PHE A 175 21.16 3.70 -2.64
CA PHE A 175 21.27 4.50 -3.87
C PHE A 175 21.67 5.96 -3.61
N LYS A 176 22.32 6.55 -4.61
CA LYS A 176 22.46 8.01 -4.75
C LYS A 176 21.37 8.48 -5.72
N LEU A 177 20.65 9.56 -5.42
CA LEU A 177 19.58 10.05 -6.32
C LEU A 177 20.09 10.39 -7.73
N LYS A 178 21.35 10.85 -7.83
CA LYS A 178 21.99 11.15 -9.12
C LYS A 178 22.07 9.95 -10.08
N THR A 179 22.09 8.74 -9.54
CA THR A 179 22.14 7.49 -10.33
C THR A 179 20.80 6.76 -10.33
N SER A 180 19.73 7.41 -9.85
CA SER A 180 18.40 6.83 -9.81
C SER A 180 17.85 6.68 -11.21
N GLN A 181 17.19 5.56 -11.48
CA GLN A 181 16.39 5.34 -12.67
C GLN A 181 14.92 5.72 -12.43
N ASP A 182 14.45 5.70 -11.17
CA ASP A 182 13.14 6.22 -10.79
C ASP A 182 12.97 7.69 -11.21
N PRO A 183 11.96 8.05 -12.01
CA PRO A 183 11.70 9.43 -12.41
C PRO A 183 11.57 10.39 -11.22
N ILE A 184 10.99 9.94 -10.11
CA ILE A 184 10.88 10.74 -8.87
C ILE A 184 12.29 11.02 -8.32
N GLY A 185 13.10 9.97 -8.18
CA GLY A 185 14.48 10.10 -7.72
C GLY A 185 15.33 11.01 -8.62
N ARG A 186 15.15 10.92 -9.94
CA ARG A 186 15.83 11.79 -10.92
C ARG A 186 15.39 13.25 -10.80
N LYS A 187 14.07 13.50 -10.69
CA LYS A 187 13.50 14.85 -10.57
C LYS A 187 14.01 15.58 -9.32
N PHE A 188 14.20 14.84 -8.22
CA PHE A 188 14.68 15.38 -6.95
C PHE A 188 16.17 15.11 -6.70
N SER A 189 16.94 14.81 -7.74
CA SER A 189 18.36 14.45 -7.62
C SER A 189 19.27 15.54 -7.04
N TRP A 190 18.79 16.78 -7.02
CA TRP A 190 19.45 17.93 -6.41
C TRP A 190 19.26 18.01 -4.88
N ILE A 191 18.32 17.28 -4.29
CA ILE A 191 18.07 17.26 -2.85
C ILE A 191 19.07 16.31 -2.15
N HIS A 192 19.73 16.80 -1.10
CA HIS A 192 20.57 15.95 -0.26
C HIS A 192 19.71 15.04 0.64
N ILE A 193 19.71 13.73 0.33
CA ILE A 193 18.98 12.65 1.03
C ILE A 193 19.10 12.70 2.56
N SER A 194 20.21 13.21 3.11
CA SER A 194 20.47 13.23 4.57
C SER A 194 19.41 13.99 5.37
N GLN A 195 18.67 14.92 4.76
CA GLN A 195 17.60 15.67 5.43
C GLN A 195 16.26 14.92 5.46
N ILE A 196 16.02 13.95 4.57
CA ILE A 196 14.73 13.25 4.42
C ILE A 196 14.80 11.80 4.93
N LYS A 197 15.99 11.19 4.96
CA LYS A 197 16.20 9.81 5.47
C LYS A 197 15.68 9.58 6.89
N ARG A 198 15.64 10.64 7.71
CA ARG A 198 15.17 10.57 9.11
C ARG A 198 13.64 10.37 9.22
N LEU A 199 12.91 10.52 8.12
CA LEU A 199 11.45 10.39 8.07
C LEU A 199 10.97 9.01 7.57
N GLY A 200 11.88 8.04 7.38
CA GLY A 200 11.52 6.70 6.90
C GLY A 200 11.02 6.67 5.44
N PHE A 201 11.23 7.75 4.70
CA PHE A 201 10.79 7.92 3.32
C PHE A 201 12.00 7.92 2.37
N SER A 202 11.92 7.16 1.29
CA SER A 202 12.92 7.16 0.21
C SER A 202 12.39 7.97 -0.97
N LEU A 203 13.18 8.94 -1.44
CA LEU A 203 12.88 9.70 -2.67
C LEU A 203 13.05 8.88 -3.96
N THR A 204 13.45 7.62 -3.84
CA THR A 204 13.59 6.68 -4.95
C THR A 204 13.13 5.29 -4.54
N ARG A 205 12.49 4.60 -5.49
CA ARG A 205 12.04 3.22 -5.36
C ARG A 205 13.08 2.22 -5.85
N ASP A 206 14.18 2.68 -6.44
CA ASP A 206 15.21 1.80 -7.01
C ASP A 206 15.83 0.86 -5.98
N GLY A 207 15.86 1.27 -4.70
CA GLY A 207 16.38 0.46 -3.58
C GLY A 207 15.76 -0.92 -3.45
N CYS A 208 14.48 -1.07 -3.81
CA CYS A 208 13.74 -2.33 -3.79
C CYS A 208 13.53 -2.93 -5.19
N ARG A 209 14.12 -2.36 -6.25
CA ARG A 209 13.94 -2.81 -7.65
C ARG A 209 15.21 -3.38 -8.27
N THR A 210 16.27 -3.57 -7.49
CA THR A 210 17.50 -4.21 -7.98
C THR A 210 17.23 -5.65 -8.41
N PRO A 211 17.86 -6.14 -9.50
CA PRO A 211 17.75 -7.54 -9.90
C PRO A 211 18.00 -8.50 -8.72
N MET A 212 17.31 -9.63 -8.76
CA MET A 212 17.52 -10.74 -7.81
C MET A 212 18.83 -11.47 -8.13
#